data_AF-A0A971XD41-F1
#
_entry.id   AF-A0A971XD41-F1
#
_cell.length_a   1.000
_cell.length_b   1.000
_cell.length_c   1.000
_cell.angle_alpha   90.00
_cell.angle_beta   90.00
_cell.angle_gamma   90.00
#
_symmetry.space_group_name_H-M   'P 1'
#
loop_
_entity.id
_entity.type
_entity.pdbx_description
1 polymer ?
#
loop_
_entity_poly.entity_id
_entity_poly.type
_entity_poly.pdbx_seq_one_letter_code
_entity_poly.pdbx_strand_id
1 'polypeptide(L)'
;MQNYLQLKKSSGMTQIELLVGISIISIIGMALFSLLFVNNNLLNSIENSNDEIINRYYGIEYLRNEISNSDLIIPSKYFKNSTTMKPLAFVIQKEVYSYRRNSNNKERYNKVIYCVKGDKLIRNSCKSNEFKFENLKIFSGYSEILTGVEKVNSSIDYESSQIKIKIEFTNGDFATINMKLRCELYEKSI
;
A
#
# COMPACT_ATOMS: atom_id res chain seq x y z
N MET A 1 -1.36 -75.50 -57.41
CA MET A 1 -2.03 -74.61 -56.44
C MET A 1 -0.94 -73.75 -55.81
N GLN A 2 -0.70 -72.56 -56.38
CA GLN A 2 0.35 -71.64 -55.93
C GLN A 2 -0.11 -70.93 -54.66
N ASN A 3 0.49 -71.27 -53.52
CA ASN A 3 0.39 -70.48 -52.30
C ASN A 3 1.28 -69.24 -52.46
N TYR A 4 0.66 -68.10 -52.74
CA TYR A 4 1.28 -66.79 -52.60
C TYR A 4 1.54 -66.56 -51.10
N LEU A 5 2.77 -66.79 -50.67
CA LEU A 5 3.27 -66.28 -49.38
C LEU A 5 3.26 -64.74 -49.45
N GLN A 6 2.14 -64.14 -49.04
CA GLN A 6 2.10 -62.73 -48.67
C GLN A 6 2.94 -62.54 -47.41
N LEU A 7 4.25 -62.34 -47.59
CA LEU A 7 5.11 -61.77 -46.56
C LEU A 7 4.69 -60.30 -46.39
N LYS A 8 3.72 -60.09 -45.50
CA LYS A 8 3.36 -58.76 -44.99
C LYS A 8 4.59 -58.22 -44.26
N LYS A 9 5.40 -57.44 -44.96
CA LYS A 9 6.60 -56.78 -44.42
C LYS A 9 6.13 -55.87 -43.28
N SER A 10 6.42 -56.25 -42.03
CA SER A 10 6.21 -55.33 -40.92
C SER A 10 7.19 -54.17 -41.10
N SER A 11 6.68 -53.01 -41.48
CA SER A 11 7.47 -51.78 -41.52
C SER A 11 7.67 -51.31 -40.08
N GLY A 12 8.72 -51.82 -39.43
CA GLY A 12 9.21 -51.26 -38.17
C GLY A 12 9.80 -49.87 -38.39
N MET A 13 9.71 -49.01 -37.38
CA MET A 13 10.33 -47.69 -37.39
C MET A 13 11.86 -47.83 -37.47
N THR A 14 12.49 -47.07 -38.36
CA THR A 14 13.95 -47.07 -38.45
C THR A 14 14.54 -46.32 -37.25
N GLN A 15 15.79 -46.67 -36.86
CA GLN A 15 16.48 -45.98 -35.76
C GLN A 15 16.62 -44.47 -36.01
N ILE A 16 16.80 -44.08 -37.28
CA ILE A 16 16.90 -42.67 -37.68
C ILE A 16 15.55 -41.96 -37.49
N GLU A 17 14.44 -42.56 -37.92
CA GLU A 17 13.09 -41.98 -37.69
C GLU A 17 12.80 -41.78 -36.21
N LEU A 18 13.20 -42.73 -35.36
CA LEU A 18 13.03 -42.62 -33.91
C LEU A 18 13.86 -41.47 -33.32
N LEU A 19 15.12 -41.33 -33.74
CA LEU A 19 16.00 -40.25 -33.31
C LEU A 19 15.50 -38.87 -33.75
N VAL A 20 15.03 -38.77 -34.99
CA VAL A 20 14.42 -37.54 -35.54
C VAL A 20 13.12 -37.21 -34.79
N GLY A 21 12.26 -38.20 -34.52
CA GLY A 21 11.04 -38.01 -33.76
C GLY A 21 11.29 -37.47 -32.35
N ILE A 22 12.23 -38.07 -31.62
CA ILE A 22 12.62 -37.61 -30.28
C ILE A 22 13.22 -36.21 -30.33
N SER A 23 14.05 -35.92 -31.33
CA SER A 23 14.66 -34.59 -31.51
C SER A 23 13.60 -33.51 -31.73
N ILE A 24 12.61 -33.78 -32.60
CA ILE A 24 11.50 -32.86 -32.87
C ILE A 24 10.66 -32.65 -31.61
N ILE A 25 10.28 -33.73 -30.91
CA ILE A 25 9.48 -33.64 -29.67
C ILE A 25 10.23 -32.86 -28.59
N SER A 26 11.54 -33.06 -28.46
CA SER A 26 12.38 -32.34 -27.50
C SER A 26 12.44 -30.85 -27.81
N ILE A 27 12.66 -30.47 -29.07
CA ILE A 27 12.68 -29.06 -29.50
C ILE A 27 11.33 -28.40 -29.22
N ILE A 28 10.23 -29.05 -29.59
CA ILE A 28 8.87 -28.53 -29.35
C ILE A 28 8.61 -28.41 -27.84
N GLY A 29 8.95 -29.44 -27.06
CA GLY A 29 8.78 -29.45 -25.61
C GLY A 29 9.57 -28.33 -24.93
N MET A 30 10.81 -28.09 -25.35
CA MET A 30 11.65 -27.05 -24.79
C MET A 30 11.16 -25.64 -25.17
N ALA A 31 10.67 -25.46 -26.41
CA ALA A 31 10.04 -24.21 -26.83
C ALA A 31 8.78 -23.90 -26.00
N LEU A 32 7.91 -24.91 -25.78
CA LEU A 32 6.72 -24.76 -24.94
C LEU A 32 7.08 -24.46 -23.49
N PHE A 33 8.08 -25.14 -22.93
CA PHE A 33 8.53 -24.89 -21.56
C PHE A 33 9.10 -23.48 -21.40
N SER A 34 9.88 -23.02 -22.38
CA SER A 34 10.42 -21.66 -22.40
C SER A 34 9.31 -20.61 -22.44
N LEU A 35 8.29 -20.81 -23.29
CA LEU A 35 7.13 -19.91 -23.35
C LEU A 35 6.37 -19.86 -22.03
N LEU A 36 6.13 -21.00 -21.39
CA LEU A 36 5.47 -21.06 -20.08
C LEU A 36 6.28 -20.32 -19.01
N PHE A 37 7.60 -20.55 -18.99
CA PHE A 37 8.49 -19.90 -18.02
C PHE A 37 8.50 -18.37 -18.18
N VAL A 38 8.62 -17.89 -19.42
CA VAL A 38 8.58 -16.45 -19.71
C VAL A 38 7.23 -15.84 -19.35
N ASN A 39 6.13 -16.48 -19.73
CA ASN A 39 4.78 -15.99 -19.41
C ASN A 39 4.55 -15.89 -17.90
N ASN A 40 4.94 -16.91 -17.14
CA ASN A 40 4.77 -16.87 -15.68
C ASN A 40 5.58 -15.74 -15.05
N ASN A 41 6.82 -15.52 -15.49
CA ASN A 41 7.64 -14.43 -14.96
C ASN A 41 7.08 -13.06 -15.31
N LEU A 42 6.57 -12.89 -16.54
CA LEU A 42 5.93 -11.65 -16.96
C LEU A 42 4.64 -11.40 -16.16
N LEU A 43 3.80 -12.41 -15.98
CA LEU A 43 2.57 -12.32 -15.19
C LEU A 43 2.89 -11.91 -13.75
N ASN A 44 3.83 -12.59 -13.09
CA ASN A 44 4.23 -12.25 -11.72
C ASN A 44 4.78 -10.82 -11.62
N SER A 45 5.54 -10.37 -12.61
CA SER A 45 6.05 -8.99 -12.64
C SER A 45 4.93 -7.96 -12.79
N ILE A 46 3.93 -8.26 -13.61
CA ILE A 46 2.77 -7.39 -13.83
C ILE A 46 1.89 -7.36 -12.57
N GLU A 47 1.64 -8.50 -11.95
CA GLU A 47 0.88 -8.61 -10.70
C GLU A 47 1.52 -7.80 -9.58
N ASN A 48 2.83 -7.97 -9.34
CA ASN A 48 3.55 -7.19 -8.34
C ASN A 48 3.49 -5.68 -8.63
N SER A 49 3.67 -5.27 -9.89
CA SER A 49 3.55 -3.87 -10.28
C SER A 49 2.13 -3.33 -10.06
N ASN A 50 1.11 -4.12 -10.35
CA ASN A 50 -0.28 -3.74 -10.16
C ASN A 50 -0.61 -3.59 -8.67
N ASP A 51 -0.16 -4.53 -7.84
CA ASP A 51 -0.36 -4.48 -6.39
C ASP A 51 0.30 -3.24 -5.78
N GLU A 52 1.51 -2.88 -6.24
CA GLU A 52 2.16 -1.63 -5.83
C GLU A 52 1.34 -0.40 -6.22
N ILE A 53 0.87 -0.32 -7.46
CA ILE A 53 0.06 0.81 -7.95
C ILE A 53 -1.24 0.92 -7.14
N ILE A 54 -1.91 -0.21 -6.89
CA ILE A 54 -3.13 -0.32 -6.11
C ILE A 54 -2.90 0.16 -4.68
N ASN A 55 -1.84 -0.31 -4.02
CA ASN A 55 -1.44 0.12 -2.68
C ASN A 55 -1.19 1.63 -2.62
N ARG A 56 -0.48 2.19 -3.62
CA ARG A 56 -0.25 3.65 -3.72
C ARG A 56 -1.54 4.42 -3.86
N TYR A 57 -2.41 4.01 -4.79
CA TYR A 57 -3.68 4.68 -5.04
C TYR A 57 -4.57 4.65 -3.80
N TYR A 58 -4.81 3.48 -3.21
CA TYR A 58 -5.67 3.36 -2.04
C TYR A 58 -5.08 4.00 -0.79
N GLY A 59 -3.76 3.92 -0.57
CA GLY A 59 -3.11 4.57 0.57
C GLY A 59 -3.22 6.09 0.50
N ILE A 60 -3.03 6.67 -0.70
CA ILE A 60 -3.17 8.11 -0.93
C ILE A 60 -4.64 8.56 -0.79
N GLU A 61 -5.57 7.83 -1.39
CA GLU A 61 -7.00 8.13 -1.29
C GLU A 61 -7.52 7.97 0.14
N TYR A 62 -7.04 6.97 0.88
CA TYR A 62 -7.36 6.80 2.29
C TYR A 62 -6.91 8.01 3.10
N LEU A 63 -5.65 8.45 2.93
CA LEU A 63 -5.11 9.61 3.61
C LEU A 63 -5.90 10.88 3.26
N ARG A 64 -6.21 11.10 1.97
CA ARG A 64 -7.01 12.23 1.49
C ARG A 64 -8.41 12.24 2.12
N ASN A 65 -9.08 11.09 2.14
CA ASN A 65 -10.40 10.95 2.72
C ASN A 65 -10.37 11.16 4.25
N GLU A 66 -9.34 10.68 4.94
CA GLU A 66 -9.26 10.88 6.38
C GLU A 66 -9.01 12.35 6.76
N ILE A 67 -8.15 13.05 6.01
CA ILE A 67 -7.92 14.50 6.19
C ILE A 67 -9.18 15.29 5.84
N SER A 68 -9.86 14.97 4.74
CA SER A 68 -11.07 15.70 4.32
C SER A 68 -12.22 15.57 5.30
N ASN A 69 -12.32 14.41 5.96
CA ASN A 69 -13.35 14.11 6.96
C ASN A 69 -12.89 14.44 8.40
N SER A 70 -11.83 15.23 8.56
CA SER A 70 -11.41 15.71 9.88
C SER A 70 -12.28 16.87 10.34
N ASP A 71 -12.51 16.98 11.64
CA ASP A 71 -13.20 18.15 12.21
C ASP A 71 -12.18 19.25 12.51
N LEU A 72 -10.99 18.85 12.97
CA LEU A 72 -9.91 19.77 13.35
C LEU A 72 -8.55 19.21 12.93
N ILE A 73 -7.70 20.09 12.40
CA ILE A 73 -6.30 19.79 12.09
C ILE A 73 -5.39 20.57 13.02
N ILE A 74 -4.50 19.85 13.69
CA ILE A 74 -3.61 20.38 14.71
C ILE A 74 -2.16 20.28 14.24
N PRO A 75 -1.37 21.35 14.32
CA PRO A 75 0.05 21.29 14.02
C PRO A 75 0.80 20.31 14.94
N SER A 76 1.65 19.45 14.36
CA SER A 76 2.46 18.48 15.11
C SER A 76 3.41 19.12 16.13
N LYS A 77 3.79 20.40 15.96
CA LYS A 77 4.60 21.16 16.94
C LYS A 77 3.94 21.25 18.33
N TYR A 78 2.61 21.14 18.42
CA TYR A 78 1.91 21.12 19.70
C TYR A 78 1.89 19.72 20.35
N PHE A 79 2.44 18.74 19.65
CA PHE A 79 2.63 17.39 20.16
C PHE A 79 4.08 17.18 20.60
N LYS A 80 4.27 17.02 21.91
CA LYS A 80 5.48 16.39 22.44
C LYS A 80 5.39 14.90 22.16
N ASN A 81 5.89 14.49 20.99
CA ASN A 81 5.97 13.08 20.66
C ASN A 81 7.04 12.42 21.54
N SER A 82 6.67 11.42 22.35
CA SER A 82 7.63 10.64 23.14
C SER A 82 8.28 9.50 22.34
N THR A 83 7.92 9.34 21.07
CA THR A 83 8.44 8.27 20.20
C THR A 83 9.54 8.77 19.26
N THR A 84 10.44 7.87 18.89
CA THR A 84 11.52 8.08 17.90
C THR A 84 11.02 8.24 16.46
N MET A 85 9.71 8.16 16.23
CA MET A 85 9.12 8.24 14.89
C MET A 85 8.84 9.69 14.52
N LYS A 86 9.15 10.06 13.27
CA LYS A 86 8.88 11.41 12.75
C LYS A 86 7.42 11.50 12.31
N PRO A 87 6.57 12.29 13.01
CA PRO A 87 5.20 12.49 12.58
C PRO A 87 5.16 13.40 11.34
N LEU A 88 4.05 13.32 10.61
CA LEU A 88 3.70 14.36 9.65
C LEU A 88 3.50 15.71 10.37
N ALA A 89 3.48 16.80 9.61
CA ALA A 89 3.37 18.16 10.13
C ALA A 89 2.06 18.42 10.91
N PHE A 90 1.11 17.49 10.88
CA PHE A 90 -0.21 17.62 11.48
C PHE A 90 -0.71 16.36 12.17
N VAL A 91 -1.70 16.56 13.04
CA VAL A 91 -2.52 15.56 13.72
C VAL A 91 -3.96 15.85 13.38
N ILE A 92 -4.72 14.81 13.04
CA ILE A 92 -6.15 14.91 12.73
C ILE A 92 -6.93 14.65 14.01
N GLN A 93 -7.96 15.44 14.27
CA GLN A 93 -8.93 15.18 15.31
C GLN A 93 -10.33 15.04 14.72
N LYS A 94 -11.04 14.02 15.20
CA LYS A 94 -12.46 13.77 14.91
C LYS A 94 -13.23 13.71 16.22
N GLU A 95 -14.37 14.39 16.30
CA GLU A 95 -15.29 14.29 17.41
C GLU A 95 -16.10 12.99 17.27
N VAL A 96 -16.06 12.15 18.31
CA VAL A 96 -16.80 10.89 18.37
C VAL A 96 -17.90 11.05 19.39
N TYR A 97 -19.14 11.19 18.92
CA TYR A 97 -20.31 11.19 19.78
C TYR A 97 -20.56 9.78 20.32
N SER A 98 -20.05 9.48 21.51
CA SER A 98 -20.36 8.24 22.22
C SER A 98 -21.78 8.31 22.80
N TYR A 99 -22.72 7.62 22.16
CA TYR A 99 -24.12 7.48 22.59
C TYR A 99 -24.31 6.55 23.81
N ARG A 100 -23.27 6.23 24.58
CA ARG A 100 -23.44 5.44 25.81
C ARG A 100 -23.85 6.35 26.97
N ARG A 101 -25.14 6.28 27.29
CA ARG A 101 -25.88 7.10 28.27
C ARG A 101 -25.41 7.01 29.73
N ASN A 102 -24.42 6.19 30.11
CA ASN A 102 -24.18 5.86 31.53
C ASN A 102 -22.71 5.74 31.98
N SER A 103 -21.74 6.34 31.28
CA SER A 103 -20.36 6.37 31.78
C SER A 103 -19.84 7.81 31.85
N ASN A 104 -19.35 8.19 33.03
CA ASN A 104 -18.66 9.46 33.31
C ASN A 104 -17.34 9.62 32.53
N ASN A 105 -16.96 8.66 31.68
CA ASN A 105 -15.84 8.76 30.74
C ASN A 105 -16.35 8.65 29.31
N LYS A 106 -16.71 9.78 28.70
CA LYS A 106 -17.02 9.86 27.27
C LYS A 106 -15.77 10.27 26.52
N GLU A 107 -15.11 9.30 25.90
CA GLU A 107 -14.10 9.50 24.85
C GLU A 107 -14.72 10.29 23.72
N ARG A 108 -14.52 11.61 23.77
CA ARG A 108 -15.15 12.60 22.88
C ARG A 108 -14.35 12.83 21.61
N TYR A 109 -13.04 12.58 21.64
CA TYR A 109 -12.16 12.86 20.52
C TYR A 109 -11.35 11.65 20.12
N ASN A 110 -11.25 11.40 18.82
CA ASN A 110 -10.31 10.48 18.22
C ASN A 110 -9.22 11.27 17.51
N LYS A 111 -7.98 11.14 17.98
CA LYS A 111 -6.80 11.81 17.45
C LYS A 111 -6.00 10.82 16.63
N VAL A 112 -5.62 11.21 15.41
CA VAL A 112 -4.91 10.37 14.44
C VAL A 112 -3.59 11.03 14.06
N ILE A 113 -2.51 10.28 14.22
CA ILE A 113 -1.16 10.69 13.88
C ILE A 113 -0.63 9.75 12.80
N TYR A 114 -0.06 10.35 11.76
CA TYR A 114 0.67 9.63 10.73
C TYR A 114 2.17 9.76 10.94
N CYS A 115 2.89 8.65 10.82
CA CYS A 115 4.35 8.61 10.99
C CYS A 115 4.98 7.73 9.90
N VAL A 116 6.23 8.04 9.56
CA VAL A 116 7.05 7.13 8.74
C VAL A 116 7.81 6.18 9.67
N LYS A 117 7.73 4.87 9.41
CA LYS A 117 8.45 3.82 10.13
C LYS A 117 9.04 2.83 9.13
N GLY A 118 10.35 2.87 8.92
CA GLY A 118 10.99 2.09 7.86
C GLY A 118 10.49 2.54 6.49
N ASP A 119 10.06 1.59 5.66
CA ASP A 119 9.51 1.79 4.32
C ASP A 119 7.99 1.99 4.31
N LYS A 120 7.38 2.34 5.45
CA LYS A 120 5.93 2.38 5.62
C LYS A 120 5.43 3.70 6.19
N LEU A 121 4.27 4.14 5.69
CA LEU A 121 3.44 5.14 6.34
C LEU A 121 2.46 4.43 7.28
N ILE A 122 2.58 4.70 8.58
CA ILE A 122 1.73 4.13 9.60
C ILE A 122 0.77 5.16 10.17
N ARG A 123 -0.39 4.69 10.61
CA ARG A 123 -1.44 5.45 11.27
C ARG A 123 -1.60 4.97 12.71
N ASN A 124 -1.49 5.91 13.63
CA ASN A 124 -1.74 5.70 15.05
C ASN A 124 -2.99 6.49 15.45
N SER A 125 -3.92 5.85 16.15
CA SER A 125 -5.10 6.53 16.69
C SER A 125 -5.14 6.43 18.21
N CYS A 126 -5.51 7.52 18.86
CA CYS A 126 -5.72 7.57 20.30
C CYS A 126 -7.04 8.28 20.60
N LYS A 127 -7.85 7.65 21.47
CA LYS A 127 -9.08 8.26 21.97
C LYS A 127 -8.77 9.06 23.23
N SER A 128 -9.38 10.23 23.35
CA SER A 128 -9.20 11.11 24.51
C SER A 128 -10.49 11.87 24.82
N ASN A 129 -10.69 12.16 26.11
CA ASN A 129 -11.75 13.05 26.58
C ASN A 129 -11.27 14.51 26.54
N GLU A 130 -9.96 14.74 26.45
CA GLU A 130 -9.36 16.06 26.53
C GLU A 130 -9.17 16.63 25.14
N PHE A 131 -9.57 17.90 24.98
CA PHE A 131 -9.19 18.68 23.81
C PHE A 131 -7.66 18.90 23.77
N LYS A 132 -7.00 19.01 24.93
CA LYS A 132 -5.56 19.26 25.03
C LYS A 132 -4.71 18.14 24.41
N PHE A 133 -3.56 18.53 23.88
CA PHE A 133 -2.73 17.71 22.98
C PHE A 133 -1.43 17.23 23.64
N GLU A 134 -1.22 17.60 24.89
CA GLU A 134 0.01 17.27 25.62
C GLU A 134 -0.08 15.82 26.11
N ASN A 135 0.93 15.00 25.77
CA ASN A 135 1.08 13.61 26.22
C ASN A 135 0.06 12.60 25.66
N LEU A 136 -0.16 12.57 24.34
CA LEU A 136 -0.75 11.38 23.72
C LEU A 136 0.19 10.18 23.93
N LYS A 137 -0.20 9.25 24.80
CA LYS A 137 0.40 7.92 24.82
C LYS A 137 0.01 7.23 23.52
N ILE A 138 0.95 7.19 22.58
CA ILE A 138 0.82 6.38 21.37
C ILE A 138 0.65 4.93 21.85
N PHE A 139 -0.54 4.37 21.64
CA PHE A 139 -0.82 2.99 22.01
C PHE A 139 -0.04 2.02 21.12
N SER A 140 0.18 0.81 21.62
CA SER A 140 1.02 -0.25 21.05
C SER A 140 0.56 -0.82 19.70
N GLY A 141 -0.51 -0.28 19.09
CA GLY A 141 -1.07 -0.73 17.81
C GLY A 141 -1.05 0.37 16.76
N TYR A 142 -0.62 0.02 15.55
CA TYR A 142 -0.60 0.91 14.39
C TYR A 142 -1.17 0.20 13.17
N SER A 143 -1.79 0.97 12.27
CA SER A 143 -2.24 0.48 10.98
C SER A 143 -1.23 0.86 9.91
N GLU A 144 -0.87 -0.07 9.04
CA GLU A 144 -0.06 0.21 7.85
C GLU A 144 -1.00 0.76 6.77
N ILE A 145 -0.69 1.95 6.26
CA ILE A 145 -1.54 2.65 5.28
C ILE A 145 -0.93 2.59 3.88
N LEU A 146 0.40 2.66 3.82
CA LEU A 146 1.14 2.67 2.57
C LEU A 146 2.51 2.03 2.80
N THR A 147 2.96 1.24 1.83
CA THR A 147 4.29 0.59 1.81
C THR A 147 5.14 1.13 0.66
N GLY A 148 6.45 0.86 0.69
CA GLY A 148 7.40 1.38 -0.29
C GLY A 148 7.66 2.88 -0.15
N VAL A 149 7.44 3.46 1.03
CA VAL A 149 7.60 4.88 1.32
C VAL A 149 9.02 5.14 1.83
N GLU A 150 9.80 5.91 1.10
CA GLU A 150 11.13 6.33 1.52
C GLU A 150 11.07 7.58 2.42
N LYS A 151 10.29 8.57 2.00
CA LYS A 151 10.21 9.86 2.71
C LYS A 151 8.85 10.51 2.55
N VAL A 152 8.38 11.13 3.62
CA VAL A 152 7.18 11.98 3.60
C VAL A 152 7.52 13.37 4.11
N ASN A 153 7.28 14.37 3.27
CA ASN A 153 7.34 15.77 3.64
C ASN A 153 5.92 16.33 3.64
N SER A 154 5.53 17.00 4.71
CA SER A 154 4.22 17.63 4.80
C SER A 154 4.33 19.05 5.32
N SER A 155 3.45 19.91 4.84
CA SER A 155 3.35 21.31 5.26
C SER A 155 1.88 21.73 5.31
N ILE A 156 1.56 22.60 6.25
CA ILE A 156 0.27 23.27 6.34
C ILE A 156 0.50 24.74 6.08
N ASP A 157 -0.29 25.30 5.17
CA ASP A 157 -0.42 26.73 4.97
C ASP A 157 -1.73 27.18 5.63
N TYR A 158 -1.61 27.97 6.71
CA TYR A 158 -2.74 28.43 7.51
C TYR A 158 -3.50 29.56 6.83
N GLU A 159 -2.82 30.39 6.03
CA GLU A 159 -3.45 31.54 5.36
C GLU A 159 -4.39 31.06 4.24
N SER A 160 -3.93 30.06 3.48
CA SER A 160 -4.72 29.48 2.38
C SER A 160 -5.57 28.27 2.79
N SER A 161 -5.46 27.85 4.06
CA SER A 161 -6.01 26.60 4.60
C SER A 161 -5.69 25.39 3.72
N GLN A 162 -4.43 25.21 3.33
CA GLN A 162 -3.98 24.12 2.47
C GLN A 162 -3.04 23.17 3.18
N ILE A 163 -3.20 21.88 2.89
CA ILE A 163 -2.21 20.86 3.22
C ILE A 163 -1.54 20.38 1.94
N LYS A 164 -0.21 20.32 2.01
CA LYS A 164 0.63 19.70 0.98
C LYS A 164 1.39 18.53 1.60
N ILE A 165 1.30 17.37 0.98
CA ILE A 165 2.01 16.15 1.37
C ILE A 165 2.73 15.63 0.14
N LYS A 166 4.05 15.54 0.21
CA LYS A 166 4.88 14.88 -0.79
C LYS A 166 5.38 13.57 -0.21
N ILE A 167 5.09 12.48 -0.92
CA ILE A 167 5.51 11.12 -0.60
C ILE A 167 6.51 10.70 -1.68
N GLU A 168 7.70 10.32 -1.28
CA GLU A 168 8.74 9.73 -2.14
C GLU A 168 8.77 8.23 -1.88
N PHE A 169 8.74 7.44 -2.96
CA PHE A 169 8.72 5.99 -2.93
C PHE A 169 10.12 5.42 -3.16
N THR A 170 10.36 4.20 -2.69
CA THR A 170 11.65 3.51 -2.78
C THR A 170 12.13 3.27 -4.21
N ASN A 171 11.23 3.26 -5.19
CA ASN A 171 11.56 3.12 -6.60
C ASN A 171 11.90 4.47 -7.29
N GLY A 172 11.93 5.58 -6.54
CA GLY A 172 12.22 6.93 -7.03
C GLY A 172 10.99 7.73 -7.50
N ASP A 173 9.81 7.11 -7.53
CA ASP A 173 8.57 7.83 -7.84
C ASP A 173 8.16 8.76 -6.70
N PHE A 174 7.28 9.72 -7.00
CA PHE A 174 6.70 10.59 -5.99
C PHE A 174 5.21 10.81 -6.22
N ALA A 175 4.47 10.97 -5.12
CA ALA A 175 3.09 11.42 -5.12
C ALA A 175 2.98 12.74 -4.36
N THR A 176 2.15 13.64 -4.87
CA THR A 176 1.84 14.91 -4.19
C THR A 176 0.35 15.01 -3.95
N ILE A 177 -0.01 15.23 -2.70
CA ILE A 177 -1.38 15.53 -2.27
C ILE A 177 -1.42 17.01 -1.94
N ASN A 178 -2.18 17.77 -2.73
CA ASN A 178 -2.50 19.15 -2.44
C ASN A 178 -4.00 19.25 -2.21
N MET A 179 -4.41 19.69 -1.02
CA MET A 179 -5.82 19.79 -0.68
C MET A 179 -6.12 21.04 0.11
N LYS A 180 -7.24 21.68 -0.22
CA LYS A 180 -7.83 22.75 0.57
C LYS A 180 -8.67 22.15 1.69
N LEU A 181 -8.39 22.58 2.91
CA LEU A 181 -9.10 22.13 4.10
C LEU A 181 -10.47 22.79 4.17
N ARG A 182 -11.46 22.00 4.59
CA ARG A 182 -12.82 22.45 4.92
C ARG A 182 -13.08 22.43 6.44
N CYS A 183 -12.10 21.96 7.20
CA CYS A 183 -12.16 21.79 8.63
C CYS A 183 -11.51 22.96 9.37
N GLU A 184 -11.71 23.03 10.67
CA GLU A 184 -11.07 24.05 11.50
C GLU A 184 -9.57 23.79 11.60
N LEU A 185 -8.78 24.87 11.54
CA LEU A 185 -7.35 24.84 11.81
C LEU A 185 -7.12 25.28 13.24
N TYR A 186 -6.39 24.47 14.00
CA TYR A 186 -5.99 24.87 15.35
C TYR A 186 -4.88 25.92 15.29
N GLU A 187 -5.28 27.18 15.38
CA GLU A 187 -4.41 28.29 15.71
C GLU A 187 -4.44 28.50 17.22
N LYS A 188 -3.26 28.42 17.86
CA LYS A 188 -3.16 28.78 19.27
C LYS A 188 -3.25 30.31 19.31
N SER A 189 -4.39 30.85 19.72
CA SER A 189 -4.50 32.25 20.14
C SER A 189 -3.40 32.48 21.17
N ILE A 190 -2.49 33.40 20.86
CA ILE A 190 -1.48 33.91 21.80
C ILE A 190 -2.19 34.65 22.93
#